data_AF-A0A1H7Y299-F1
#
_entry.id   AF-A0A1H7Y299-F1
#
_cell.length_a   1.000
_cell.length_b   1.000
_cell.length_c   1.000
_cell.angle_alpha   90.00
_cell.angle_beta   90.00
_cell.angle_gamma   90.00
#
_symmetry.space_group_name_H-M   'P 1'
#
loop_
_entity.id
_entity.type
_entity.pdbx_description
1 polymer ?
#
loop_
_entity_poly.entity_id
_entity_poly.type
_entity_poly.pdbx_seq_one_letter_code
_entity_poly.pdbx_strand_id
1 'polypeptide(L)'
;MGGLPAYHPEWLISFWYGTPGVRELNPHYTLFFLAIILLGVIYFKRKQVVVPQPDVEEDRFKHLLTKKNVIEKQMAELELRRAQNNIPEEQYEEKLKVFQKHLEQTKEELHQFTL
;
A
#
# COMPACT_ATOMS: atom_id res chain seq x y z
N MET A 1 35.75 -29.36 23.83
CA MET A 1 34.53 -28.84 23.16
C MET A 1 33.84 -27.89 24.13
N GLY A 2 34.19 -26.60 24.08
CA GLY A 2 33.59 -25.59 24.96
C GLY A 2 32.30 -25.07 24.34
N GLY A 3 31.15 -25.44 24.90
CA GLY A 3 29.87 -24.89 24.50
C GLY A 3 29.82 -23.39 24.81
N LEU A 4 29.39 -22.59 23.85
CA LEU A 4 29.11 -21.17 24.07
C LEU A 4 28.11 -21.05 25.24
N PRO A 5 28.33 -20.18 26.23
CA PRO A 5 27.37 -19.99 27.31
C PRO A 5 26.06 -19.48 26.71
N ALA A 6 24.93 -20.04 27.16
CA ALA A 6 23.63 -19.53 26.78
C ALA A 6 23.49 -18.11 27.34
N TYR A 7 23.59 -17.11 26.46
CA TYR A 7 23.42 -15.71 26.82
C TYR A 7 21.94 -15.46 27.14
N HIS A 8 21.57 -15.63 28.41
CA HIS A 8 20.28 -15.23 28.93
C HIS A 8 20.40 -13.83 29.57
N PRO A 9 19.43 -12.93 29.36
CA PRO A 9 19.43 -11.64 30.05
C PRO A 9 19.34 -11.85 31.56
N GLU A 10 20.18 -11.15 32.33
CA GLU A 10 20.22 -11.28 33.80
C GLU A 10 18.86 -10.99 34.45
N TRP A 11 18.11 -10.03 33.91
CA TRP A 11 16.77 -9.68 34.38
C TRP A 11 15.76 -10.82 34.21
N LEU A 12 15.93 -11.65 33.17
CA LEU A 12 15.01 -12.75 32.88
C LEU A 12 15.25 -13.90 33.88
N ILE A 13 16.51 -14.14 34.23
CA ILE A 13 16.91 -15.10 35.25
C ILE A 13 16.40 -14.64 36.62
N SER A 14 16.66 -13.39 37.00
CA SER A 14 16.23 -12.85 38.29
C SER A 14 14.71 -12.82 38.44
N PHE A 15 13.98 -12.53 37.37
CA PHE A 15 12.52 -12.63 37.33
C PHE A 15 12.04 -14.06 37.58
N TRP A 16 12.65 -15.05 36.89
CA TRP A 16 12.21 -16.44 36.96
C TRP A 16 12.46 -17.08 38.33
N TYR A 17 13.61 -16.79 38.93
CA TYR A 17 13.99 -17.35 40.24
C TYR A 17 13.48 -16.50 41.42
N GLY A 18 13.19 -15.23 41.20
CA GLY A 18 12.70 -14.29 42.23
C GLY A 18 11.19 -14.30 42.41
N THR A 19 10.43 -14.84 41.46
CA THR A 19 8.96 -14.83 41.53
C THR A 19 8.43 -16.18 42.03
N PRO A 20 7.69 -16.21 43.17
CA PRO A 20 7.08 -17.44 43.66
C PRO A 20 6.04 -17.97 42.67
N GLY A 21 6.02 -19.30 42.45
CA GLY A 21 5.11 -19.97 41.54
C GLY A 21 5.64 -20.20 40.11
N VAL A 22 6.44 -19.28 39.54
CA VAL A 22 7.06 -19.49 38.21
C VAL A 22 8.42 -20.20 38.30
N ARG A 23 9.07 -20.14 39.47
CA ARG A 23 10.35 -20.82 39.74
C ARG A 23 10.31 -22.33 39.49
N GLU A 24 9.16 -22.97 39.67
CA GLU A 24 8.96 -24.41 39.50
C GLU A 24 8.74 -24.80 38.02
N LEU A 25 8.47 -23.82 37.16
CA LEU A 25 8.23 -24.04 35.73
C LEU A 25 9.54 -23.97 34.95
N ASN A 26 9.67 -24.82 33.93
CA ASN A 26 10.82 -24.76 33.02
C ASN A 26 10.74 -23.49 32.15
N PRO A 27 11.67 -22.53 32.30
CA PRO A 27 11.60 -21.23 31.62
C PRO A 27 11.47 -21.35 30.11
N HIS A 28 12.20 -22.29 29.52
CA HIS A 28 12.27 -22.46 28.07
C HIS A 28 10.93 -22.92 27.49
N TYR A 29 10.29 -23.92 28.11
CA TYR A 29 9.01 -24.41 27.62
C TYR A 29 7.91 -23.37 27.79
N THR A 30 7.83 -22.70 28.94
CA THR A 30 6.83 -21.63 29.16
C THR A 30 6.98 -20.48 28.18
N LEU A 31 8.21 -20.00 27.93
CA LEU A 31 8.44 -18.93 26.97
C LEU A 31 8.13 -19.36 25.54
N PHE A 32 8.44 -20.61 25.18
CA PHE A 32 8.10 -21.18 23.89
C PHE A 32 6.58 -21.25 23.67
N PHE A 33 5.83 -21.77 24.65
CA PHE A 33 4.37 -21.80 24.58
C PHE A 33 3.77 -20.40 24.51
N LEU A 34 4.28 -19.45 25.29
CA LEU A 34 3.83 -18.06 25.25
C LEU A 34 4.09 -17.43 23.87
N ALA A 35 5.24 -17.70 23.27
CA ALA A 35 5.58 -17.22 21.93
C ALA A 35 4.63 -17.77 20.86
N ILE A 36 4.28 -19.06 20.94
CA ILE A 36 3.30 -19.69 20.04
C ILE A 36 1.93 -19.02 20.17
N ILE A 37 1.47 -18.80 21.41
CA ILE A 37 0.17 -18.15 21.67
C ILE A 37 0.17 -16.72 21.11
N LEU A 38 1.23 -15.95 21.37
CA LEU A 38 1.37 -14.59 20.85
C LEU A 38 1.38 -14.55 19.31
N LEU A 39 2.14 -15.45 18.67
CA LEU A 39 2.15 -15.58 17.22
C LEU A 39 0.77 -15.96 16.67
N GLY A 40 0.07 -16.88 17.34
CA GLY A 40 -1.31 -17.24 17.01
C GLY A 40 -2.26 -16.05 17.09
N VAL A 41 -2.22 -15.28 18.18
CA VAL A 41 -3.05 -14.07 18.35
C VAL A 41 -2.73 -13.03 17.28
N ILE A 42 -1.46 -12.78 16.98
CA ILE A 42 -1.05 -11.85 15.92
C ILE A 42 -1.54 -12.33 14.56
N TYR A 43 -1.42 -13.63 14.27
CA TYR A 43 -1.88 -14.24 13.02
C TYR A 43 -3.41 -14.11 12.86
N PHE A 44 -4.18 -14.41 13.91
CA PHE A 44 -5.63 -14.26 13.91
C PHE A 44 -6.07 -12.80 13.81
N LYS A 45 -5.41 -11.87 14.51
CA LYS A 45 -5.69 -10.43 14.40
C LYS A 45 -5.39 -9.89 13.00
N ARG A 46 -4.31 -10.34 12.36
CA ARG A 46 -4.00 -9.97 10.97
C ARG A 46 -5.06 -10.48 9.98
N LYS A 47 -5.62 -11.67 10.20
CA LYS A 47 -6.74 -12.18 9.41
C LYS A 47 -8.07 -11.45 9.65
N GLN A 48 -8.21 -10.79 10.80
CA GLN A 48 -9.36 -9.94 11.12
C GLN A 48 -9.20 -8.49 10.66
N VAL A 49 -8.06 -8.12 10.05
CA VAL A 49 -8.02 -6.92 9.21
C VAL A 49 -8.91 -7.25 8.02
N VAL A 50 -10.18 -6.86 8.17
CA VAL A 50 -11.20 -6.82 7.13
C VAL A 50 -10.49 -6.40 5.85
N VAL A 51 -10.45 -7.28 4.86
CA VAL A 51 -10.08 -6.86 3.49
C VAL A 51 -11.03 -5.70 3.21
N PRO A 52 -10.55 -4.45 3.13
CA PRO A 52 -11.45 -3.35 2.83
C PRO A 52 -12.11 -3.75 1.53
N GLN A 53 -13.44 -3.84 1.53
CA GLN A 53 -14.14 -4.11 0.29
C GLN A 53 -13.66 -3.04 -0.68
N PRO A 54 -13.17 -3.43 -1.87
CA PRO A 54 -12.69 -2.45 -2.82
C PRO A 54 -13.83 -1.47 -3.05
N ASP A 55 -13.61 -0.21 -2.69
CA ASP A 55 -14.57 0.83 -2.97
C ASP A 55 -14.52 1.06 -4.48
N VAL A 56 -15.40 0.35 -5.19
CA VAL A 56 -15.47 0.33 -6.65
C VAL A 56 -15.68 1.74 -7.20
N GLU A 57 -16.32 2.62 -6.43
CA GLU A 57 -16.52 4.02 -6.79
C GLU A 57 -15.23 4.81 -6.61
N GLU A 58 -14.51 4.64 -5.49
CA GLU A 58 -13.21 5.26 -5.27
C GLU A 58 -12.17 4.84 -6.32
N ASP A 59 -12.12 3.55 -6.65
CA ASP A 59 -11.19 3.04 -7.67
C ASP A 59 -11.53 3.57 -9.06
N ARG A 60 -12.82 3.66 -9.40
CA ARG A 60 -13.29 4.27 -10.65
C ARG A 60 -12.94 5.76 -10.69
N PHE A 61 -13.13 6.48 -9.60
CA PHE A 61 -12.77 7.89 -9.50
C PHE A 61 -11.25 8.11 -9.68
N LYS A 62 -10.41 7.31 -9.02
CA LYS A 62 -8.94 7.32 -9.19
C LYS A 62 -8.53 7.04 -10.64
N HIS A 63 -9.21 6.09 -11.28
CA HIS A 63 -8.97 5.76 -12.68
C HIS A 63 -9.26 6.94 -13.59
N LEU A 64 -10.38 7.64 -13.39
CA LEU A 64 -10.77 8.82 -14.17
C LEU A 64 -9.80 10.01 -13.95
N LEU A 65 -9.33 10.24 -12.73
CA LEU A 65 -8.29 11.24 -12.46
C LEU A 65 -6.98 10.92 -13.21
N THR A 66 -6.59 9.65 -13.21
CA THR A 66 -5.40 9.19 -13.94
C THR A 66 -5.57 9.39 -15.45
N LYS A 67 -6.73 9.04 -16.00
CA LYS A 67 -7.07 9.25 -17.41
C LYS A 67 -6.99 10.73 -17.80
N LYS A 68 -7.55 11.63 -16.99
CA LYS A 68 -7.44 13.08 -17.19
C LYS A 68 -5.98 13.53 -17.27
N ASN A 69 -5.16 13.15 -16.29
CA ASN A 69 -3.74 13.55 -16.24
C ASN A 69 -2.95 13.02 -17.45
N VAL A 70 -3.25 11.80 -17.90
CA VAL A 70 -2.61 11.23 -19.10
C VAL A 70 -2.97 12.02 -20.35
N ILE A 71 -4.23 12.40 -20.53
CA ILE A 71 -4.68 13.20 -21.67
C ILE A 71 -4.01 14.59 -21.65
N GLU A 72 -3.97 15.25 -20.50
CA GLU A 72 -3.30 16.56 -20.35
C GLU A 72 -1.80 16.47 -20.67
N LYS A 73 -1.13 15.40 -20.22
CA LYS A 73 0.28 15.15 -20.56
C LYS A 73 0.48 14.91 -22.05
N GLN A 74 -0.42 14.16 -22.70
CA GLN A 74 -0.37 13.90 -24.14
C GLN A 74 -0.57 15.19 -24.95
N MET A 75 -1.45 16.08 -24.50
CA MET A 75 -1.63 17.41 -25.11
C MET A 75 -0.35 18.25 -24.98
N ALA A 76 0.26 18.31 -23.79
CA ALA A 76 1.52 19.02 -23.59
C ALA A 76 2.68 18.44 -24.43
N GLU A 77 2.74 17.12 -24.59
CA GLU A 77 3.73 16.48 -25.46
C GLU A 77 3.48 16.80 -26.95
N LEU A 78 2.21 16.83 -27.36
CA LEU A 78 1.82 17.20 -28.71
C LEU A 78 2.22 18.66 -29.03
N GLU A 79 2.01 19.58 -28.09
CA GLU A 79 2.47 20.98 -28.15
C GLU A 79 4.00 21.08 -28.23
N LEU A 80 4.74 20.27 -27.48
CA LEU A 80 6.20 20.25 -27.56
C LEU A 80 6.69 19.77 -28.94
N ARG A 81 6.09 18.70 -29.47
CA ARG A 81 6.42 18.18 -30.81
C ARG A 81 6.08 19.21 -31.89
N ARG A 82 5.01 19.97 -31.71
CA ARG A 82 4.64 21.10 -32.54
C ARG A 82 5.72 22.19 -32.55
N ALA A 83 6.14 22.63 -31.37
CA ALA A 83 7.14 23.68 -31.21
C ALA A 83 8.50 23.28 -31.84
N GLN A 84 8.80 21.99 -31.90
CA GLN A 84 9.98 21.43 -32.55
C GLN A 84 9.82 21.22 -34.07
N ASN A 85 8.70 21.63 -34.67
CA ASN A 85 8.34 21.37 -36.08
C ASN A 85 8.34 19.88 -36.46
N ASN A 86 8.14 18.98 -35.49
CA ASN A 86 8.17 17.53 -35.69
C ASN A 86 6.84 16.96 -36.23
N ILE A 87 5.78 17.78 -36.31
CA ILE A 87 4.46 17.38 -36.83
C ILE A 87 3.86 18.52 -37.68
N PRO A 88 3.15 18.20 -38.78
CA PRO A 88 2.44 19.19 -39.59
C PRO A 88 1.19 19.73 -38.87
N GLU A 89 0.77 20.96 -39.23
CA GLU A 89 -0.36 21.67 -38.60
C GLU A 89 -1.64 20.86 -38.55
N GLU A 90 -2.02 20.29 -39.69
CA GLU A 90 -3.26 19.53 -39.84
C GLU A 90 -3.32 18.33 -38.88
N GLN A 91 -2.21 17.59 -38.75
CA GLN A 91 -2.12 16.45 -37.82
C GLN A 91 -2.13 16.88 -36.35
N TYR A 92 -1.63 18.07 -36.04
CA TYR A 92 -1.71 18.63 -34.70
C TYR A 92 -3.14 18.99 -34.33
N GLU A 93 -3.84 19.73 -35.19
CA GLU A 93 -5.20 20.17 -34.92
C GLU A 93 -6.18 19.01 -34.78
N GLU A 94 -6.05 17.98 -35.63
CA GLU A 94 -6.87 16.78 -35.56
C GLU A 94 -6.67 16.06 -34.21
N LYS A 95 -5.41 15.83 -33.81
CA LYS A 95 -5.09 15.15 -32.54
C LYS A 95 -5.50 15.98 -31.33
N LEU A 96 -5.32 17.30 -31.39
CA LEU A 96 -5.71 18.20 -30.31
C LEU A 96 -7.23 18.17 -30.08
N LYS A 97 -8.03 18.21 -31.15
CA LYS A 97 -9.50 18.10 -31.05
C LYS A 97 -9.95 16.79 -30.43
N VAL A 98 -9.30 15.68 -30.80
CA VAL A 98 -9.59 14.36 -30.22
C VAL A 98 -9.27 14.34 -28.72
N PHE A 99 -8.11 14.85 -28.31
CA PHE A 99 -7.74 14.90 -26.90
C PHE A 99 -8.64 15.83 -26.08
N GLN A 100 -9.02 16.99 -26.63
CA GLN A 100 -9.98 17.90 -25.98
C GLN A 100 -11.33 17.22 -25.75
N LYS A 101 -11.87 16.53 -26.76
CA LYS A 101 -13.12 15.77 -26.62
C LYS A 101 -13.03 14.70 -25.53
N HIS A 102 -11.94 13.93 -25.50
CA HIS A 102 -11.73 12.91 -24.46
C HIS A 102 -11.59 13.52 -23.05
N LEU A 103 -10.96 14.71 -22.97
CA LEU A 103 -10.81 15.43 -21.71
C LEU A 103 -12.16 15.93 -21.19
N GLU A 104 -13.01 16.49 -22.06
CA GLU A 104 -14.37 16.93 -21.71
C GLU A 104 -15.23 15.76 -21.19
N GLN A 105 -15.25 14.64 -21.92
CA GLN A 105 -15.97 13.44 -21.49
C GLN A 105 -15.49 12.93 -20.12
N THR A 106 -14.17 12.91 -19.90
CA THR A 106 -13.60 12.46 -18.61
C THR A 106 -13.94 13.44 -17.48
N LYS A 107 -14.05 14.75 -17.76
CA LYS A 107 -14.48 15.76 -16.78
C LYS A 107 -15.96 15.63 -16.43
N GLU A 108 -16.82 15.34 -17.40
CA GLU A 108 -18.24 15.05 -17.16
C GLU A 108 -18.41 13.82 -16.29
N GLU A 109 -17.68 12.74 -16.60
CA GLU A 109 -17.67 11.51 -15.78
C GLU A 109 -17.18 11.80 -14.35
N LEU A 110 -16.14 12.62 -14.16
CA LEU A 110 -15.66 13.02 -12.83
C LEU A 110 -16.69 13.88 -12.06
N HIS A 111 -17.43 14.74 -12.75
CA HIS A 111 -18.45 15.59 -12.12
C HIS A 111 -19.59 14.75 -11.51
N GLN A 112 -19.87 13.56 -12.05
CA GLN A 112 -20.87 12.63 -11.49
C GLN A 112 -20.49 12.09 -10.10
N PHE A 113 -19.22 12.14 -9.70
CA PHE A 113 -18.75 11.72 -8.37
C PHE A 113 -18.74 12.87 -7.34
N THR A 114 -18.96 14.12 -7.78
CA THR A 114 -18.87 15.31 -6.91
C THR A 114 -20.24 15.94 -6.62
N LEU A 115 -21.30 15.46 -7.28
CA LEU A 115 -22.71 15.82 -7.02
C LEU A 115 -23.33 14.91 -5.97
#